data_AF-A0A7J8IFF0-F1
#
_entry.id   AF-A0A7J8IFF0-F1
#
_cell.length_a   1.000
_cell.length_b   1.000
_cell.length_c   1.000
_cell.angle_alpha   90.00
_cell.angle_beta   90.00
_cell.angle_gamma   90.00
#
_symmetry.space_group_name_H-M   'P 1'
#
loop_
_entity.id
_entity.type
_entity.pdbx_description
1 polymer ?
#
loop_
_entity_poly.entity_id
_entity_poly.type
_entity_poly.pdbx_seq_one_letter_code
_entity_poly.pdbx_strand_id
1 'polypeptide(L)'
;MEAEEQQRWKTTFYSELPKVELHAHLNGSISSNTMKKLIAKKPGLKIHDQMTMIDKGKKRTLEECFQMFQIIHQLTTSPEDILMVTKDVIKEFADDGVKYLELRSTPRKDSATGMTKKTYVESVLEGIKQSKRENLDIDVRYLISIDRRGGPLVAKETVKLAEEFFLSTEGTVLGLDLSELCLTSNIKSQTVPSYNHHHFGFWYSTDHPSVICTDDKGVFATHLSQEYHLAAETFNLTQSQVWDLSYESIDYIFASDSTRSELRRKWNHLKPKVLHF
;
A
#
# COMPACT_ATOMS: atom_id res chain seq x y z
N MET A 1 -20.41 -17.84 11.59
CA MET A 1 -19.69 -18.80 10.71
C MET A 1 -18.78 -18.09 9.70
N GLU A 2 -19.22 -17.54 8.56
CA GLU A 2 -18.28 -16.92 7.58
C GLU A 2 -17.54 -15.67 8.10
N ALA A 3 -18.18 -14.87 8.96
CA ALA A 3 -17.54 -13.68 9.56
C ALA A 3 -16.52 -14.02 10.67
N GLU A 4 -16.61 -15.20 11.28
CA GLU A 4 -15.69 -15.65 12.35
C GLU A 4 -14.41 -16.24 11.77
N GLU A 5 -14.49 -16.87 10.59
CA GLU A 5 -13.34 -17.47 9.90
C GLU A 5 -12.45 -16.39 9.24
N GLN A 6 -13.06 -15.35 8.68
CA GLN A 6 -12.36 -14.24 7.99
C GLN A 6 -11.57 -13.30 8.92
N GLN A 7 -11.83 -13.36 10.22
CA GLN A 7 -11.15 -12.52 11.22
C GLN A 7 -10.05 -13.28 11.99
N ARG A 8 -9.92 -14.60 11.78
CA ARG A 8 -9.04 -15.47 12.56
C ARG A 8 -7.57 -15.07 12.47
N TRP A 9 -7.13 -14.54 11.32
CA TRP A 9 -5.75 -14.04 11.15
C TRP A 9 -5.45 -12.78 11.95
N LYS A 10 -6.44 -11.93 12.31
CA LYS A 10 -6.19 -10.69 13.08
C LYS A 10 -5.69 -10.95 14.51
N THR A 11 -5.87 -12.17 15.01
CA THR A 11 -5.39 -12.62 16.32
C THR A 11 -4.14 -13.53 16.21
N THR A 12 -3.43 -13.52 15.08
CA THR A 12 -2.32 -14.45 14.79
C THR A 12 -0.96 -13.78 14.71
N PHE A 13 0.07 -14.62 14.68
CA PHE A 13 1.46 -14.31 14.29
C PHE A 13 1.59 -13.24 13.19
N TYR A 14 0.77 -13.28 12.13
CA TYR A 14 0.89 -12.34 11.00
C TYR A 14 0.58 -10.88 11.38
N SER A 15 -0.29 -10.65 12.35
CA SER A 15 -0.60 -9.30 12.85
C SER A 15 0.50 -8.73 13.75
N GLU A 16 1.22 -9.60 14.47
CA GLU A 16 2.37 -9.19 15.30
C GLU A 16 3.69 -9.10 14.52
N LEU A 17 3.77 -9.80 13.38
CA LEU A 17 4.91 -9.76 12.47
C LEU A 17 5.19 -8.30 12.05
N PRO A 18 6.37 -7.73 12.35
CA PRO A 18 6.77 -6.47 11.74
C PRO A 18 6.90 -6.68 10.23
N LYS A 19 6.45 -5.73 9.39
CA LYS A 19 6.42 -5.88 7.93
C LYS A 19 6.94 -4.63 7.22
N VAL A 20 7.44 -4.82 6.00
CA VAL A 20 7.79 -3.75 5.04
C VAL A 20 6.76 -3.81 3.91
N GLU A 21 6.20 -2.67 3.53
CA GLU A 21 5.32 -2.53 2.36
C GLU A 21 6.04 -1.68 1.31
N LEU A 22 6.25 -2.25 0.13
CA LEU A 22 6.93 -1.57 -0.96
C LEU A 22 5.96 -1.18 -2.09
N HIS A 23 4.86 -1.92 -2.31
CA HIS A 23 3.87 -1.64 -3.36
C HIS A 23 2.51 -1.26 -2.77
N ALA A 24 2.30 0.02 -2.46
CA ALA A 24 0.99 0.49 -2.01
C ALA A 24 0.57 1.79 -2.69
N HIS A 25 -0.38 1.72 -3.62
CA HIS A 25 -0.94 2.91 -4.25
C HIS A 25 -1.88 3.63 -3.28
N LEU A 26 -1.64 4.92 -3.05
CA LEU A 26 -2.42 5.73 -2.11
C LEU A 26 -3.93 5.67 -2.40
N ASN A 27 -4.31 5.92 -3.66
CA ASN A 27 -5.71 5.95 -4.05
C ASN A 27 -6.36 4.55 -4.02
N GLY A 28 -5.63 3.49 -4.35
CA GLY A 28 -6.17 2.13 -4.25
C GLY A 28 -6.12 1.54 -2.84
N SER A 29 -5.40 2.18 -1.92
CA SER A 29 -5.33 1.82 -0.51
C SER A 29 -6.46 2.42 0.35
N ILE A 30 -7.35 3.24 -0.24
CA ILE A 30 -8.47 3.86 0.48
C ILE A 30 -9.44 2.78 0.97
N SER A 31 -9.57 2.64 2.29
CA SER A 31 -10.49 1.69 2.89
C SER A 31 -11.95 2.13 2.74
N SER A 32 -12.89 1.18 2.90
CA SER A 32 -14.32 1.51 2.95
C SER A 32 -14.66 2.52 4.04
N ASN A 33 -13.91 2.54 5.15
CA ASN A 33 -14.12 3.50 6.22
C ASN A 33 -13.73 4.91 5.78
N THR A 34 -12.57 5.06 5.13
CA THR A 34 -12.14 6.34 4.56
C THR A 34 -13.05 6.79 3.41
N MET A 35 -13.52 5.87 2.55
CA MET A 35 -14.52 6.20 1.52
C MET A 35 -15.79 6.80 2.15
N LYS A 36 -16.32 6.20 3.22
CA LYS A 36 -17.49 6.75 3.93
C LYS A 36 -17.25 8.16 4.48
N LYS A 37 -16.07 8.43 5.03
CA LYS A 37 -15.69 9.79 5.48
C LYS A 37 -15.68 10.79 4.32
N LEU A 38 -15.15 10.40 3.15
CA LEU A 38 -15.11 11.24 1.96
C LEU A 38 -16.50 11.50 1.38
N ILE A 39 -17.36 10.48 1.33
CA ILE A 39 -18.75 10.60 0.84
C ILE A 39 -19.55 11.54 1.74
N ALA A 40 -19.43 11.40 3.06
CA ALA A 40 -20.10 12.28 4.02
C ALA A 40 -19.73 13.77 3.84
N LYS A 41 -18.51 14.06 3.36
CA LYS A 41 -18.06 15.42 3.02
C LYS A 41 -18.58 15.93 1.67
N LYS A 42 -19.09 15.05 0.80
CA LYS A 42 -19.52 15.36 -0.56
C LYS A 42 -20.94 14.86 -0.83
N PRO A 43 -21.96 15.33 -0.09
CA PRO A 43 -23.35 14.84 -0.22
C PRO A 43 -23.96 15.09 -1.61
N GLY A 44 -23.38 16.00 -2.41
CA GLY A 44 -23.81 16.25 -3.78
C GLY A 44 -23.42 15.17 -4.80
N LEU A 45 -22.43 14.33 -4.48
CA LEU A 45 -22.09 13.16 -5.30
C LEU A 45 -23.10 12.06 -4.94
N LYS A 46 -24.03 11.73 -5.85
CA LYS A 46 -25.02 10.67 -5.69
C LYS A 46 -24.38 9.27 -5.77
N ILE A 47 -23.42 8.99 -4.88
CA ILE A 47 -22.73 7.72 -4.78
C ILE A 47 -23.59 6.82 -3.88
N HIS A 48 -24.15 5.76 -4.44
CA HIS A 48 -24.93 4.78 -3.69
C HIS A 48 -23.98 3.84 -2.94
N ASP A 49 -24.32 3.47 -1.70
CA ASP A 49 -23.47 2.61 -0.85
C ASP A 49 -23.02 1.33 -1.58
N GLN A 50 -23.90 0.70 -2.35
CA GLN A 50 -23.61 -0.50 -3.17
C GLN A 50 -22.42 -0.33 -4.13
N MET A 51 -22.14 0.89 -4.60
CA MET A 51 -21.02 1.20 -5.49
C MET A 51 -19.67 1.26 -4.75
N THR A 52 -19.69 1.29 -3.41
CA THR A 52 -18.52 1.34 -2.53
C THR A 52 -18.40 0.13 -1.62
N MET A 53 -19.43 -0.73 -1.63
CA MET A 53 -19.43 -1.98 -0.89
C MET A 53 -18.37 -2.90 -1.49
N ILE A 54 -17.43 -3.28 -0.63
CA ILE A 54 -16.52 -4.36 -0.92
C ILE A 54 -17.21 -5.63 -0.48
N ASP A 55 -17.83 -6.34 -1.42
CA ASP A 55 -18.46 -7.63 -1.14
C ASP A 55 -17.34 -8.63 -0.79
N LYS A 56 -17.15 -8.88 0.50
CA LYS A 56 -16.13 -9.80 1.02
C LYS A 56 -16.38 -11.17 0.42
N GLY A 57 -15.45 -11.65 -0.40
CA GLY A 57 -15.46 -13.03 -0.91
C GLY A 57 -15.87 -13.21 -2.38
N LYS A 58 -16.34 -12.19 -3.10
CA LYS A 58 -16.51 -12.29 -4.57
C LYS A 58 -15.24 -11.87 -5.30
N LYS A 59 -14.86 -12.66 -6.32
CA LYS A 59 -13.82 -12.28 -7.29
C LYS A 59 -14.28 -10.98 -7.97
N ARG A 60 -13.48 -9.92 -7.86
CA ARG A 60 -13.68 -8.73 -8.69
C ARG A 60 -13.10 -8.99 -10.06
N THR A 61 -13.77 -8.49 -11.09
CA THR A 61 -13.18 -8.34 -12.42
C THR A 61 -12.30 -7.09 -12.45
N LEU A 62 -11.35 -7.03 -13.39
CA LEU A 62 -10.59 -5.81 -13.67
C LEU A 62 -11.49 -4.59 -13.88
N GLU A 63 -12.64 -4.79 -14.54
CA GLU A 63 -13.63 -3.74 -14.82
C GLU A 63 -14.21 -3.13 -13.53
N GLU A 64 -14.57 -3.97 -12.55
CA GLU A 64 -15.08 -3.50 -11.25
C GLU A 64 -14.01 -2.74 -10.45
N CYS A 65 -12.74 -3.13 -10.57
CA CYS A 65 -11.62 -2.38 -10.00
C CYS A 65 -11.49 -0.99 -10.64
N PHE A 66 -11.62 -0.89 -11.97
CA PHE A 66 -11.58 0.41 -12.67
C PHE A 66 -12.75 1.32 -12.27
N GLN A 67 -13.95 0.78 -12.10
CA GLN A 67 -15.11 1.53 -11.61
C GLN A 67 -14.86 2.11 -10.22
N MET A 68 -14.23 1.35 -9.32
CA MET A 68 -13.82 1.86 -8.01
C MET A 68 -12.85 3.02 -8.13
N PHE A 69 -11.83 2.93 -8.99
CA PHE A 69 -10.88 4.02 -9.20
C PHE A 69 -11.58 5.30 -9.70
N GLN A 70 -12.61 5.17 -10.54
CA GLN A 70 -13.40 6.33 -10.97
C GLN A 70 -14.10 7.02 -9.79
N ILE A 71 -14.71 6.24 -8.89
CA ILE A 71 -15.37 6.77 -7.68
C ILE A 71 -14.34 7.40 -6.74
N ILE A 72 -13.24 6.70 -6.48
CA ILE A 72 -12.13 7.20 -5.66
C ILE A 72 -11.62 8.53 -6.21
N HIS A 73 -11.49 8.64 -7.54
CA HIS A 73 -11.01 9.87 -8.16
C HIS A 73 -11.98 11.04 -8.01
N GLN A 74 -13.29 10.79 -8.07
CA GLN A 74 -14.32 11.82 -7.80
C GLN A 74 -14.38 12.24 -6.33
N LEU A 75 -13.98 11.35 -5.42
CA LEU A 75 -13.97 11.61 -3.98
C LEU A 75 -12.71 12.32 -3.49
N THR A 76 -11.63 12.32 -4.28
CA THR A 76 -10.30 12.81 -3.87
C THR A 76 -9.85 13.95 -4.78
N THR A 77 -10.62 15.04 -4.78
CA THR A 77 -10.50 16.15 -5.73
C THR A 77 -9.84 17.38 -5.13
N SER A 78 -9.66 17.46 -3.80
CA SER A 78 -8.99 18.59 -3.14
C SER A 78 -7.73 18.19 -2.35
N PRO A 79 -6.80 19.14 -2.09
CA PRO A 79 -5.66 18.94 -1.21
C PRO A 79 -6.03 18.34 0.16
N GLU A 80 -7.14 18.79 0.76
CA GLU A 80 -7.62 18.33 2.07
C GLU A 80 -8.07 16.87 2.03
N ASP A 81 -8.64 16.42 0.91
CA ASP A 81 -8.99 15.01 0.73
C ASP A 81 -7.73 14.14 0.68
N ILE A 82 -6.71 14.59 -0.07
CA ILE A 82 -5.45 13.86 -0.21
C ILE A 82 -4.72 13.77 1.13
N LEU A 83 -4.68 14.87 1.89
CA LEU A 83 -4.12 14.88 3.24
C LEU A 83 -4.84 13.87 4.15
N MET A 84 -6.18 13.90 4.18
CA MET A 84 -6.99 12.98 4.98
C MET A 84 -6.73 11.52 4.61
N VAL A 85 -6.79 11.21 3.31
CA VAL A 85 -6.56 9.87 2.79
C VAL A 85 -5.16 9.37 3.12
N THR A 86 -4.14 10.22 2.97
CA THR A 86 -2.75 9.87 3.29
C THR A 86 -2.61 9.48 4.76
N LYS A 87 -3.17 10.28 5.67
CA LYS A 87 -3.12 9.97 7.11
C LYS A 87 -3.85 8.68 7.47
N ASP A 88 -5.05 8.49 6.95
CA ASP A 88 -5.85 7.29 7.18
C ASP A 88 -5.10 6.04 6.67
N VAL A 89 -4.56 6.08 5.44
CA VAL A 89 -3.82 4.96 4.84
C VAL A 89 -2.56 4.61 5.65
N ILE A 90 -1.75 5.61 6.02
CA ILE A 90 -0.55 5.39 6.83
C ILE A 90 -0.91 4.77 8.18
N LYS A 91 -1.94 5.32 8.84
CA LYS A 91 -2.41 4.80 10.12
C LYS A 91 -2.85 3.34 10.00
N GLU A 92 -3.63 3.00 8.99
CA GLU A 92 -4.10 1.63 8.82
C GLU A 92 -2.97 0.64 8.48
N PHE A 93 -1.91 1.07 7.78
CA PHE A 93 -0.71 0.23 7.59
C PHE A 93 0.07 0.06 8.91
N ALA A 94 0.22 1.12 9.69
CA ALA A 94 0.84 1.05 11.02
C ALA A 94 0.08 0.11 11.96
N ASP A 95 -1.26 0.21 11.96
CA ASP A 95 -2.15 -0.64 12.74
C ASP A 95 -2.09 -2.11 12.28
N ASP A 96 -1.72 -2.38 11.01
CA ASP A 96 -1.46 -3.71 10.47
C ASP A 96 -0.01 -4.20 10.74
N GLY A 97 0.78 -3.47 11.54
CA GLY A 97 2.14 -3.88 11.93
C GLY A 97 3.23 -3.53 10.91
N VAL A 98 2.92 -2.76 9.86
CA VAL A 98 3.92 -2.26 8.90
C VAL A 98 4.81 -1.23 9.60
N LYS A 99 6.13 -1.41 9.50
CA LYS A 99 7.14 -0.55 10.12
C LYS A 99 7.86 0.33 9.13
N TYR A 100 7.81 0.00 7.85
CA TYR A 100 8.32 0.80 6.75
C TYR A 100 7.38 0.70 5.55
N LEU A 101 7.03 1.84 4.95
CA LEU A 101 6.09 1.95 3.83
C LEU A 101 6.65 2.85 2.73
N GLU A 102 6.77 2.32 1.51
CA GLU A 102 6.96 3.11 0.29
C GLU A 102 5.61 3.37 -0.36
N LEU A 103 4.97 4.45 0.10
CA LEU A 103 3.69 4.89 -0.42
C LEU A 103 3.90 5.47 -1.82
N ARG A 104 3.12 5.02 -2.79
CA ARG A 104 3.19 5.53 -4.16
C ARG A 104 1.90 6.20 -4.58
N SER A 105 2.02 7.24 -5.39
CA SER A 105 0.84 7.83 -6.02
C SER A 105 1.18 8.57 -7.31
N THR A 106 0.20 8.60 -8.22
CA THR A 106 0.27 9.43 -9.42
C THR A 106 -0.25 10.83 -9.09
N PRO A 107 0.57 11.90 -9.20
CA PRO A 107 0.10 13.25 -8.97
C PRO A 107 -1.00 13.64 -9.96
N ARG A 108 -2.10 14.19 -9.43
CA ARG A 108 -3.26 14.58 -10.23
C ARG A 108 -3.47 16.08 -10.20
N LYS A 109 -4.10 16.57 -11.27
CA LYS A 109 -4.66 17.92 -11.34
C LYS A 109 -6.18 17.82 -11.38
N ASP A 110 -6.85 18.78 -10.76
CA ASP A 110 -8.29 18.94 -10.84
C ASP A 110 -8.60 20.42 -11.11
N SER A 111 -9.18 20.71 -12.28
CA SER A 111 -9.47 22.08 -12.69
C SER A 111 -10.68 22.68 -11.95
N ALA A 112 -11.58 21.85 -11.43
CA ALA A 112 -12.78 22.32 -10.74
C ALA A 112 -12.44 22.82 -9.33
N THR A 113 -11.49 22.17 -8.64
CA THR A 113 -11.02 22.60 -7.32
C THR A 113 -9.75 23.46 -7.39
N GLY A 114 -9.08 23.51 -8.54
CA GLY A 114 -7.80 24.20 -8.72
C GLY A 114 -6.59 23.41 -8.18
N MET A 115 -6.78 22.16 -7.77
CA MET A 115 -5.69 21.31 -7.31
C MET A 115 -4.69 21.07 -8.45
N THR A 116 -3.44 21.43 -8.23
CA THR A 116 -2.33 21.15 -9.14
C THR A 116 -1.58 19.88 -8.73
N LYS A 117 -0.80 19.29 -9.66
CA LYS A 117 0.10 18.17 -9.35
C LYS A 117 1.06 18.50 -8.19
N LYS A 118 1.51 19.75 -8.08
CA LYS A 118 2.39 20.21 -7.00
C LYS A 118 1.67 20.21 -5.66
N THR A 119 0.51 20.86 -5.58
CA THR A 119 -0.30 20.90 -4.36
C THR A 119 -0.78 19.51 -3.93
N TYR A 120 -0.99 18.59 -4.88
CA TYR A 120 -1.27 17.19 -4.60
C TYR A 120 -0.11 16.54 -3.84
N VAL A 121 1.12 16.65 -4.36
CA VAL A 121 2.31 16.08 -3.73
C VAL A 121 2.58 16.72 -2.37
N GLU A 122 2.46 18.04 -2.26
CA GLU A 122 2.58 18.76 -0.99
C GLU A 122 1.59 18.23 0.07
N SER A 123 0.37 17.89 -0.34
CA SER A 123 -0.65 17.33 0.57
C SER A 123 -0.29 15.92 1.06
N VAL A 124 0.29 15.08 0.20
CA VAL A 124 0.80 13.75 0.59
C VAL A 124 1.97 13.90 1.57
N LEU A 125 2.93 14.77 1.24
CA LEU A 125 4.10 15.01 2.10
C LEU A 125 3.70 15.59 3.46
N GLU A 126 2.73 16.49 3.51
CA GLU A 126 2.20 17.00 4.79
C GLU A 126 1.49 15.88 5.57
N GLY A 127 0.78 14.96 4.90
CA GLY A 127 0.21 13.77 5.53
C GLY A 127 1.27 12.89 6.19
N ILE A 128 2.36 12.60 5.47
CA ILE A 128 3.50 11.84 6.00
C ILE A 128 4.12 12.56 7.21
N LYS A 129 4.35 13.87 7.09
CA LYS A 129 4.93 14.70 8.15
C LYS A 129 4.05 14.73 9.40
N GLN A 130 2.73 14.84 9.25
CA GLN A 130 1.80 14.80 10.38
C GLN A 130 1.77 13.42 11.03
N SER A 131 1.71 12.34 10.26
CA SER A 131 1.80 10.97 10.77
C SER A 131 3.06 10.74 11.62
N LYS A 132 4.20 11.29 11.18
CA LYS A 132 5.46 11.25 11.95
C LYS A 132 5.37 12.06 13.25
N ARG A 133 4.78 13.26 13.23
CA ARG A 133 4.57 14.09 14.43
C ARG A 133 3.61 13.45 15.43
N GLU A 134 2.65 12.67 14.94
CA GLU A 134 1.72 11.88 15.75
C GLU A 134 2.37 10.61 16.34
N ASN A 135 3.67 10.38 16.09
CA ASN A 135 4.46 9.24 16.57
C ASN A 135 3.85 7.88 16.18
N LEU A 136 3.28 7.79 14.97
CA LEU A 136 2.90 6.47 14.43
C LEU A 136 4.15 5.61 14.27
N ASP A 137 4.06 4.34 14.64
CA ASP A 137 5.19 3.40 14.65
C ASP A 137 5.52 2.84 13.25
N ILE A 138 5.73 3.75 12.29
CA ILE A 138 5.98 3.46 10.87
C ILE A 138 6.87 4.56 10.26
N ASP A 139 7.92 4.18 9.53
CA ASP A 139 8.65 5.10 8.65
C ASP A 139 8.01 5.08 7.26
N VAL A 140 7.75 6.26 6.68
CA VAL A 140 7.02 6.37 5.41
C VAL A 140 7.84 7.18 4.43
N ARG A 141 7.96 6.63 3.23
CA ARG A 141 8.66 7.21 2.09
C ARG A 141 7.69 7.30 0.92
N TYR A 142 7.95 8.22 0.00
CA TYR A 142 7.04 8.55 -1.08
C TYR A 142 7.67 8.31 -2.45
N LEU A 143 6.97 7.58 -3.30
CA LEU A 143 7.31 7.35 -4.70
C LEU A 143 6.32 8.07 -5.60
N ILE A 144 6.83 8.84 -6.56
CA ILE A 144 5.99 9.55 -7.52
C ILE A 144 5.79 8.66 -8.74
N SER A 145 4.56 8.19 -8.93
CA SER A 145 4.22 7.29 -10.03
C SER A 145 3.97 8.05 -11.34
N ILE A 146 4.39 7.46 -12.46
CA ILE A 146 4.12 7.96 -13.81
C ILE A 146 2.96 7.15 -14.42
N ASP A 147 1.87 7.85 -14.75
CA ASP A 147 0.80 7.24 -15.55
C ASP A 147 1.21 7.20 -17.03
N ARG A 148 1.55 6.00 -17.51
CA ARG A 148 1.93 5.74 -18.90
C ARG A 148 0.90 6.22 -19.94
N ARG A 149 -0.38 6.32 -19.59
CA ARG A 149 -1.45 6.78 -20.50
C ARG A 149 -1.30 8.25 -20.88
N GLY A 150 -0.62 9.05 -20.05
CA GLY A 150 -0.34 10.46 -20.32
C GLY A 150 0.72 10.69 -21.39
N GLY A 151 1.42 9.63 -21.83
CA GLY A 151 2.48 9.72 -22.82
C GLY A 151 3.77 10.38 -22.31
N PRO A 152 4.79 10.48 -23.19
CA PRO A 152 6.15 10.83 -22.78
C PRO A 152 6.33 12.27 -22.28
N LEU A 153 5.48 13.22 -22.71
CA LEU A 153 5.53 14.60 -22.21
C LEU A 153 5.10 14.67 -20.75
N VAL A 154 3.96 14.05 -20.41
CA VAL A 154 3.47 13.97 -19.03
C VAL A 154 4.45 13.21 -18.14
N ALA A 155 5.05 12.14 -18.66
CA ALA A 155 6.10 11.41 -17.95
C ALA A 155 7.29 12.32 -17.58
N LYS A 156 7.82 13.10 -18.54
CA LYS A 156 8.92 14.05 -18.29
C LYS A 156 8.56 15.13 -17.25
N GLU A 157 7.33 15.63 -17.26
CA GLU A 157 6.86 16.56 -16.22
C GLU A 157 6.88 15.91 -14.83
N THR A 158 6.41 14.67 -14.73
CA THR A 158 6.39 13.93 -13.46
C THR A 158 7.81 13.63 -12.97
N VAL A 159 8.75 13.32 -13.87
CA VAL A 159 10.18 13.16 -13.52
C VAL A 159 10.75 14.46 -12.93
N LYS A 160 10.52 15.61 -13.59
CA LYS A 160 10.97 16.91 -13.07
C LYS A 160 10.39 17.23 -11.69
N LEU A 161 9.13 16.88 -11.47
CA LEU A 161 8.47 17.03 -10.17
C LEU A 161 9.13 16.13 -9.11
N ALA A 162 9.44 14.88 -9.46
CA ALA A 162 10.16 13.96 -8.58
C ALA A 162 11.56 14.48 -8.24
N GLU A 163 12.31 15.02 -9.21
CA GLU A 163 13.62 15.65 -8.99
C GLU A 163 13.54 16.85 -8.04
N GLU A 164 12.56 17.75 -8.23
CA GLU A 164 12.33 18.92 -7.35
C GLU A 164 12.08 18.49 -5.89
N PHE A 165 11.22 17.48 -5.68
CA PHE A 165 10.92 16.99 -4.34
C PHE A 165 12.00 16.10 -3.75
N PHE A 166 12.74 15.35 -4.56
CA PHE A 166 13.88 14.55 -4.09
C PHE A 166 14.92 15.45 -3.41
N LEU A 167 15.25 16.59 -4.03
CA LEU A 167 16.23 17.55 -3.49
C LEU A 167 15.73 18.31 -2.25
N SER A 168 14.42 18.46 -2.09
CA SER A 168 13.83 19.32 -1.05
C SER A 168 13.25 18.59 0.16
N THR A 169 13.19 17.25 0.14
CA THR A 169 12.46 16.47 1.16
C THR A 169 13.36 15.58 2.05
N GLU A 170 14.66 15.84 2.10
CA GLU A 170 15.65 15.12 2.94
C GLU A 170 15.46 13.58 2.94
N GLY A 171 15.28 13.01 1.73
CA GLY A 171 15.14 11.56 1.55
C GLY A 171 13.73 11.01 1.85
N THR A 172 12.69 11.85 1.91
CA THR A 172 11.30 11.37 1.98
C THR A 172 10.82 10.87 0.63
N VAL A 173 11.12 11.60 -0.47
CA VAL A 173 10.89 11.11 -1.83
C VAL A 173 12.09 10.28 -2.27
N LEU A 174 11.85 9.03 -2.70
CA LEU A 174 12.94 8.08 -3.02
C LEU A 174 13.14 7.82 -4.50
N GLY A 175 12.12 8.02 -5.35
CA GLY A 175 12.27 7.80 -6.80
C GLY A 175 10.98 7.55 -7.57
N LEU A 176 11.12 6.72 -8.61
CA LEU A 176 10.08 6.33 -9.58
C LEU A 176 9.85 4.81 -9.52
N ASP A 177 8.62 4.37 -9.78
CA ASP A 177 8.17 2.99 -9.60
C ASP A 177 8.43 2.06 -10.81
N LEU A 178 8.90 0.83 -10.54
CA LEU A 178 8.91 -0.33 -11.45
C LEU A 178 8.58 -1.67 -10.71
N SER A 179 7.33 -2.14 -10.85
CA SER A 179 6.76 -3.52 -10.66
C SER A 179 7.21 -4.41 -9.47
N GLU A 180 6.24 -4.92 -8.69
CA GLU A 180 6.44 -5.84 -7.54
C GLU A 180 5.40 -6.98 -7.52
N LEU A 181 5.50 -7.92 -6.55
CA LEU A 181 4.68 -9.14 -6.45
C LEU A 181 3.43 -8.96 -5.57
N CYS A 182 2.24 -9.09 -6.16
CA CYS A 182 0.98 -8.73 -5.52
C CYS A 182 -0.07 -9.86 -5.64
N LEU A 183 -0.09 -10.81 -4.70
CA LEU A 183 -0.85 -12.07 -4.85
C LEU A 183 -2.36 -11.84 -5.05
N THR A 184 -3.03 -11.14 -4.13
CA THR A 184 -4.47 -10.90 -4.25
C THR A 184 -4.79 -10.07 -5.50
N SER A 185 -3.96 -9.06 -5.82
CA SER A 185 -4.10 -8.28 -7.05
C SER A 185 -4.02 -9.17 -8.28
N ASN A 186 -3.04 -10.09 -8.35
CA ASN A 186 -2.85 -10.97 -9.51
C ASN A 186 -4.00 -11.95 -9.72
N ILE A 187 -4.57 -12.50 -8.63
CA ILE A 187 -5.74 -13.39 -8.72
C ILE A 187 -7.00 -12.62 -9.08
N LYS A 188 -7.27 -11.46 -8.43
CA LYS A 188 -8.46 -10.67 -8.71
C LYS A 188 -8.41 -10.05 -10.11
N SER A 189 -7.23 -9.64 -10.58
CA SER A 189 -7.05 -9.15 -11.94
C SER A 189 -7.03 -10.25 -13.01
N GLN A 190 -7.09 -11.53 -12.62
CA GLN A 190 -7.00 -12.67 -13.54
C GLN A 190 -5.69 -12.72 -14.35
N THR A 191 -4.63 -12.06 -13.86
CA THR A 191 -3.28 -12.17 -14.44
C THR A 191 -2.60 -13.48 -14.05
N VAL A 192 -3.05 -14.10 -12.95
CA VAL A 192 -2.66 -15.44 -12.51
C VAL A 192 -3.94 -16.25 -12.20
N PRO A 193 -4.03 -17.54 -12.59
CA PRO A 193 -5.28 -18.30 -12.51
C PRO A 193 -5.65 -18.78 -11.09
N SER A 194 -4.66 -19.00 -10.22
CA SER A 194 -4.84 -19.44 -8.83
C SER A 194 -3.58 -19.18 -8.00
N TYR A 195 -3.69 -19.11 -6.67
CA TYR A 195 -2.54 -18.88 -5.79
C TYR A 195 -1.45 -19.94 -5.97
N ASN A 196 -1.82 -21.22 -6.17
CA ASN A 196 -0.85 -22.32 -6.38
C ASN A 196 -0.04 -22.19 -7.68
N HIS A 197 -0.53 -21.40 -8.65
CA HIS A 197 0.17 -21.11 -9.91
C HIS A 197 0.85 -19.74 -9.88
N HIS A 198 0.87 -19.07 -8.73
CA HIS A 198 1.52 -17.77 -8.60
C HIS A 198 3.02 -17.92 -8.76
N HIS A 199 3.62 -17.05 -9.57
CA HIS A 199 5.04 -17.07 -9.90
C HIS A 199 5.95 -16.86 -8.67
N PHE A 200 5.41 -16.36 -7.55
CA PHE A 200 6.08 -16.34 -6.24
C PHE A 200 6.67 -17.70 -5.87
N GLY A 201 5.93 -18.80 -6.05
CA GLY A 201 6.42 -20.13 -5.68
C GLY A 201 7.67 -20.55 -6.45
N PHE A 202 7.73 -20.22 -7.74
CA PHE A 202 8.91 -20.43 -8.57
C PHE A 202 10.09 -19.57 -8.09
N TRP A 203 9.90 -18.25 -7.98
CA TRP A 203 10.97 -17.32 -7.59
C TRP A 203 11.53 -17.63 -6.20
N TYR A 204 10.66 -17.90 -5.23
CA TYR A 204 11.04 -18.31 -3.89
C TYR A 204 11.83 -19.63 -3.89
N SER A 205 11.41 -20.63 -4.67
CA SER A 205 12.14 -21.91 -4.76
C SER A 205 13.54 -21.80 -5.39
N THR A 206 13.79 -20.72 -6.13
CA THR A 206 15.08 -20.42 -6.75
C THR A 206 15.95 -19.45 -5.93
N ASP A 207 15.56 -19.14 -4.69
CA ASP A 207 16.24 -18.16 -3.82
C ASP A 207 16.31 -16.76 -4.46
N HIS A 208 15.29 -16.42 -5.26
CA HIS A 208 15.21 -15.11 -5.91
C HIS A 208 14.56 -14.08 -4.96
N PRO A 209 15.16 -12.88 -4.82
CA PRO A 209 14.57 -11.75 -4.10
C PRO A 209 13.08 -11.56 -4.35
N SER A 210 12.27 -11.66 -3.29
CA SER A 210 10.81 -11.55 -3.38
C SER A 210 10.26 -10.79 -2.17
N VAL A 211 9.47 -9.75 -2.42
CA VAL A 211 8.77 -8.98 -1.39
C VAL A 211 7.26 -9.13 -1.60
N ILE A 212 6.53 -9.45 -0.53
CA ILE A 212 5.07 -9.55 -0.56
C ILE A 212 4.49 -8.15 -0.34
N CYS A 213 3.62 -7.70 -1.24
CA CYS A 213 3.02 -6.37 -1.21
C CYS A 213 1.50 -6.42 -1.42
N THR A 214 0.78 -5.36 -1.03
CA THR A 214 -0.69 -5.31 -1.14
C THR A 214 -1.23 -4.79 -2.47
N ASP A 215 -0.45 -4.00 -3.20
CA ASP A 215 -0.88 -3.22 -4.37
C ASP A 215 -1.92 -2.15 -3.99
N ASP A 216 -3.19 -2.54 -3.98
CA ASP A 216 -4.35 -1.70 -3.70
C ASP A 216 -5.19 -2.32 -2.57
N LYS A 217 -4.72 -2.26 -1.31
CA LYS A 217 -5.39 -2.91 -0.18
C LYS A 217 -6.87 -2.57 -0.02
N GLY A 218 -7.27 -1.34 -0.36
CA GLY A 218 -8.65 -0.87 -0.32
C GLY A 218 -9.48 -1.46 -1.46
N VAL A 219 -8.95 -1.45 -2.69
CA VAL A 219 -9.61 -2.04 -3.86
C VAL A 219 -9.75 -3.55 -3.75
N PHE A 220 -8.75 -4.21 -3.19
CA PHE A 220 -8.74 -5.65 -3.06
C PHE A 220 -9.28 -6.16 -1.71
N ALA A 221 -9.69 -5.28 -0.79
CA ALA A 221 -10.09 -5.64 0.57
C ALA A 221 -9.15 -6.68 1.20
N THR A 222 -7.87 -6.35 1.17
CA THR A 222 -6.83 -7.14 1.82
C THR A 222 -6.04 -6.28 2.80
N HIS A 223 -5.16 -6.93 3.54
CA HIS A 223 -4.20 -6.33 4.44
C HIS A 223 -2.86 -7.02 4.20
N LEU A 224 -1.74 -6.38 4.54
CA LEU A 224 -0.45 -7.01 4.28
C LEU A 224 -0.30 -8.28 5.13
N SER A 225 -0.79 -8.27 6.37
CA SER A 225 -0.86 -9.48 7.20
C SER A 225 -1.65 -10.63 6.53
N GLN A 226 -2.71 -10.32 5.79
CA GLN A 226 -3.48 -11.31 5.06
C GLN A 226 -2.70 -11.84 3.84
N GLU A 227 -1.96 -11.00 3.12
CA GLU A 227 -1.11 -11.45 2.01
C GLU A 227 0.00 -12.40 2.50
N TYR A 228 0.63 -12.10 3.64
CA TYR A 228 1.61 -12.99 4.28
C TYR A 228 0.96 -14.33 4.70
N HIS A 229 -0.24 -14.30 5.27
CA HIS A 229 -0.97 -15.51 5.62
C HIS A 229 -1.28 -16.37 4.38
N LEU A 230 -1.78 -15.75 3.31
CA LEU A 230 -2.08 -16.43 2.05
C LEU A 230 -0.84 -17.06 1.43
N ALA A 231 0.29 -16.34 1.41
CA ALA A 231 1.56 -16.89 0.94
C ALA A 231 2.00 -18.09 1.79
N ALA A 232 1.92 -17.97 3.12
CA ALA A 232 2.33 -19.04 4.01
C ALA A 232 1.47 -20.31 3.87
N GLU A 233 0.15 -20.15 3.78
CA GLU A 233 -0.79 -21.26 3.58
C GLU A 233 -0.62 -21.90 2.20
N THR A 234 -0.50 -21.09 1.15
CA THR A 234 -0.37 -21.57 -0.23
C THR A 234 0.93 -22.34 -0.46
N PHE A 235 2.03 -21.86 0.10
CA PHE A 235 3.38 -22.39 -0.14
C PHE A 235 3.92 -23.21 1.05
N ASN A 236 3.08 -23.53 2.03
CA ASN A 236 3.42 -24.28 3.24
C ASN A 236 4.65 -23.72 3.98
N LEU A 237 4.71 -22.39 4.11
CA LEU A 237 5.83 -21.72 4.79
C LEU A 237 5.68 -21.82 6.30
N THR A 238 6.78 -22.12 6.97
CA THR A 238 6.87 -22.07 8.44
C THR A 238 6.89 -20.61 8.93
N GLN A 239 6.56 -20.38 10.21
CA GLN A 239 6.67 -19.03 10.80
C GLN A 239 8.08 -18.46 10.73
N SER A 240 9.12 -19.30 10.81
CA SER A 240 10.51 -18.85 10.62
C SER A 240 10.75 -18.36 9.18
N GLN A 241 10.31 -19.12 8.17
CA GLN A 241 10.44 -18.69 6.78
C GLN A 241 9.64 -17.40 6.49
N VAL A 242 8.47 -17.25 7.09
CA VAL A 242 7.69 -16.01 7.00
C VAL A 242 8.40 -14.85 7.69
N TRP A 243 9.04 -15.09 8.84
CA TRP A 243 9.89 -14.10 9.50
C TRP A 243 11.04 -13.66 8.60
N ASP A 244 11.72 -14.62 7.97
CA ASP A 244 12.87 -14.35 7.10
C ASP A 244 12.45 -13.54 5.87
N LEU A 245 11.34 -13.88 5.21
CA LEU A 245 10.75 -13.08 4.13
C LEU A 245 10.50 -11.62 4.55
N SER A 246 9.92 -11.43 5.73
CA SER A 246 9.71 -10.09 6.27
C SER A 246 11.03 -9.37 6.60
N TYR A 247 12.00 -10.06 7.20
CA TYR A 247 13.28 -9.47 7.58
C TYR A 247 14.16 -9.11 6.37
N GLU A 248 14.19 -9.95 5.35
CA GLU A 248 14.96 -9.77 4.12
C GLU A 248 14.38 -8.66 3.24
N SER A 249 13.08 -8.38 3.34
CA SER A 249 12.46 -7.25 2.62
C SER A 249 13.12 -5.89 2.90
N ILE A 250 13.81 -5.75 4.05
CA ILE A 250 14.59 -4.56 4.42
C ILE A 250 15.72 -4.28 3.42
N ASP A 251 16.26 -5.30 2.73
CA ASP A 251 17.33 -5.13 1.75
C ASP A 251 16.88 -4.50 0.43
N TYR A 252 15.56 -4.49 0.18
CA TYR A 252 15.01 -3.99 -1.08
C TYR A 252 14.38 -2.61 -0.97
N ILE A 253 14.42 -1.99 0.21
CA ILE A 253 13.96 -0.61 0.40
C ILE A 253 14.87 0.37 -0.33
N PHE A 254 14.33 1.48 -0.83
CA PHE A 254 15.12 2.55 -1.45
C PHE A 254 15.75 3.50 -0.41
N ALA A 255 15.41 3.37 0.88
CA ALA A 255 16.02 4.16 1.94
C ALA A 255 17.49 3.80 2.22
N SER A 256 18.13 4.70 2.97
CA SER A 256 19.56 4.63 3.32
C SER A 256 19.93 3.41 4.17
N ASP A 257 21.21 3.05 4.17
CA ASP A 257 21.76 1.99 5.04
C ASP A 257 21.51 2.25 6.53
N SER A 258 21.44 3.53 6.93
CA SER A 258 21.11 3.91 8.30
C SER A 258 19.67 3.50 8.67
N THR A 259 18.72 3.71 7.77
CA THR A 259 17.33 3.29 7.90
C THR A 259 17.22 1.76 7.92
N ARG A 260 17.92 1.06 7.02
CA ARG A 260 17.99 -0.40 7.03
C ARG A 260 18.50 -0.93 8.37
N SER A 261 19.57 -0.33 8.88
CA SER A 261 20.18 -0.72 10.16
C SER A 261 19.24 -0.50 11.35
N GLU A 262 18.43 0.56 11.33
CA GLU A 262 17.39 0.81 12.33
C GLU A 262 16.27 -0.22 12.27
N LEU A 263 15.74 -0.50 11.07
CA LEU A 263 14.71 -1.52 10.88
C LEU A 263 15.20 -2.91 11.32
N ARG A 264 16.45 -3.29 10.99
CA ARG A 264 17.03 -4.57 11.44
C ARG A 264 17.10 -4.66 12.96
N ARG A 265 17.52 -3.59 13.64
CA ARG A 265 17.49 -3.53 15.12
C ARG A 265 16.08 -3.72 15.66
N LYS A 266 15.09 -3.09 15.04
CA LYS A 266 13.68 -3.21 15.41
C LYS A 266 13.15 -4.63 15.22
N TRP A 267 13.44 -5.29 14.10
CA TRP A 267 13.08 -6.71 13.88
C TRP A 267 13.75 -7.60 14.92
N ASN A 268 15.05 -7.46 15.15
CA ASN A 268 15.77 -8.29 16.12
C ASN A 268 15.22 -8.13 17.54
N HIS A 269 14.80 -6.93 17.91
CA HIS A 269 14.13 -6.68 19.18
C HIS A 269 12.75 -7.35 19.27
N LEU A 270 11.99 -7.38 18.18
CA LEU A 270 10.65 -7.98 18.13
C LEU A 270 10.68 -9.51 17.99
N LYS A 271 11.77 -10.09 17.48
CA LYS A 271 11.89 -11.51 17.15
C LYS A 271 11.48 -12.46 18.29
N PRO A 272 11.98 -12.31 19.54
CA PRO A 272 11.63 -13.22 20.62
C PRO A 272 10.14 -13.17 20.97
N LYS A 273 9.54 -11.98 20.92
CA LYS A 273 8.12 -11.77 21.22
C LYS A 273 7.22 -12.46 20.17
N VAL A 274 7.56 -12.30 18.89
CA VAL A 274 6.72 -12.74 17.77
C VAL A 274 6.84 -14.23 17.49
N LEU A 275 8.04 -14.82 17.61
CA LEU A 275 8.26 -16.25 17.36
C LEU A 275 8.14 -17.13 18.62
N HIS A 276 7.85 -16.54 19.78
CA HIS A 276 7.69 -17.24 21.07
C HIS A 276 8.85 -18.20 21.41
N PHE A 277 10.09 -17.78 21.14
CA PHE A 277 11.30 -18.48 21.58
C PHE A 277 11.76 -17.99 22.95
#